data_AF-A0A927HJ86-F1
#
_entry.id   AF-A0A927HJ86-F1
#
_cell.length_a   1.000
_cell.length_b   1.000
_cell.length_c   1.000
_cell.angle_alpha   90.00
_cell.angle_beta   90.00
_cell.angle_gamma   90.00
#
_symmetry.space_group_name_H-M   'P 1'
#
loop_
_entity.id
_entity.type
_entity.pdbx_description
1 polymer ?
#
loop_
_entity_poly.entity_id
_entity_poly.type
_entity_poly.pdbx_seq_one_letter_code
_entity_poly.pdbx_strand_id
1 'polypeptide(L)'
;MQAQGCQQFYFKYCSTFDSTAQGNIGPVLDALLAELGETRTVISPALPVNGRTVYQGYLFVGEQLLNESGMRHHPVTPMEDAHWAA
;
A
#
# COMPACT_ATOMS: atom_id res chain seq x y z
N MET A 1 -19.64 -10.82 5.51
CA MET A 1 -18.50 -11.71 5.17
C MET A 1 -18.11 -12.61 6.34
N GLN A 2 -17.86 -12.10 7.55
CA GLN A 2 -17.64 -12.97 8.72
C GLN A 2 -18.84 -13.91 8.98
N ALA A 3 -20.06 -13.36 8.99
CA ALA A 3 -21.30 -14.14 9.07
C ALA A 3 -21.54 -15.10 7.87
N GLN A 4 -20.76 -14.96 6.78
CA GLN A 4 -20.80 -15.84 5.61
C GLN A 4 -19.68 -16.89 5.63
N GLY A 5 -18.89 -16.97 6.71
CA GLY A 5 -17.84 -17.98 6.89
C GLY A 5 -16.46 -17.62 6.34
N CYS A 6 -16.22 -16.37 5.91
CA CYS A 6 -14.88 -15.94 5.48
C CYS A 6 -13.89 -15.96 6.65
N GLN A 7 -12.78 -16.68 6.50
CA GLN A 7 -11.72 -16.79 7.52
C GLN A 7 -10.52 -15.85 7.28
N GLN A 8 -10.41 -15.28 6.08
CA GLN A 8 -9.32 -14.38 5.72
C GLN A 8 -9.86 -13.21 4.88
N PHE A 9 -9.30 -12.03 5.12
CA PHE A 9 -9.64 -10.80 4.43
C PHE A 9 -8.38 -10.23 3.79
N TYR A 10 -8.49 -9.81 2.53
CA TYR A 10 -7.39 -9.20 1.79
C TYR A 10 -7.82 -7.84 1.27
N PHE A 11 -7.19 -6.78 1.79
CA PHE A 11 -7.43 -5.44 1.31
C PHE A 11 -6.46 -5.12 0.17
N LYS A 12 -6.99 -5.10 -1.05
CA LYS A 12 -6.21 -4.78 -2.26
C LYS A 12 -6.21 -3.28 -2.52
N TYR A 13 -5.01 -2.70 -2.58
CA TYR A 13 -4.73 -1.33 -3.04
C TYR A 13 -3.70 -1.35 -4.19
N CYS A 14 -3.44 -0.22 -4.84
CA CYS A 14 -2.54 -0.15 -6.00
C CYS A 14 -1.08 -0.50 -5.64
N SER A 15 -0.35 -1.13 -6.57
CA SER A 15 1.05 -1.56 -6.35
C SER A 15 2.05 -0.41 -6.22
N THR A 16 1.63 0.81 -6.53
CA THR A 16 2.40 2.06 -6.36
C THR A 16 1.99 2.84 -5.11
N PHE A 17 1.19 2.21 -4.22
CA PHE A 17 0.76 2.76 -2.94
C PHE A 17 -0.02 4.09 -3.04
N ASP A 18 -0.75 4.26 -4.15
CA ASP A 18 -1.51 5.44 -4.52
C ASP A 18 -2.42 5.92 -3.38
N SER A 19 -1.96 6.97 -2.71
CA SER A 19 -2.63 7.58 -1.57
C SER A 19 -2.07 8.98 -1.33
N THR A 20 -2.72 9.74 -0.47
CA THR A 20 -2.16 10.97 0.10
C THR A 20 -1.98 10.79 1.61
N ALA A 21 -1.46 11.79 2.31
CA ALA A 21 -1.44 11.79 3.78
C ALA A 21 -2.84 11.65 4.41
N GLN A 22 -3.91 11.97 3.66
CA GLN A 22 -5.30 11.77 4.11
C GLN A 22 -5.81 10.34 3.86
N GLY A 23 -5.04 9.50 3.14
CA GLY A 23 -5.34 8.10 2.88
C GLY A 23 -5.69 7.80 1.41
N ASN A 24 -6.42 6.73 1.11
CA ASN A 24 -7.34 6.01 2.02
C ASN A 24 -6.77 4.72 2.63
N ILE A 25 -5.54 4.31 2.27
CA ILE A 25 -5.01 2.98 2.65
C ILE A 25 -4.97 2.80 4.18
N GLY A 26 -4.36 3.75 4.91
CA GLY A 26 -4.29 3.71 6.37
C GLY A 26 -5.66 3.69 7.06
N PRO A 27 -6.54 4.69 6.81
CA PRO A 27 -7.86 4.73 7.42
C PRO A 27 -8.72 3.48 7.18
N VAL A 28 -8.63 2.86 6.00
CA VAL A 28 -9.35 1.62 5.70
C VAL A 28 -8.72 0.43 6.44
N LEU A 29 -7.40 0.35 6.53
CA LEU A 29 -6.72 -0.69 7.31
C LEU A 29 -7.07 -0.61 8.79
N ASP A 30 -7.08 0.59 9.38
CA ASP A 30 -7.46 0.81 10.77
C ASP A 30 -8.90 0.34 11.04
N ALA A 31 -9.83 0.70 10.15
CA ALA A 31 -11.22 0.27 10.25
C ALA A 31 -11.38 -1.25 10.12
N LEU A 32 -10.63 -1.88 9.20
CA LEU A 32 -10.65 -3.34 9.02
C LEU A 32 -10.07 -4.07 10.23
N LEU A 33 -8.96 -3.59 10.79
CA LEU A 33 -8.35 -4.18 11.99
C LEU A 33 -9.30 -4.09 13.18
N ALA A 34 -9.93 -2.93 13.41
CA ALA A 34 -10.91 -2.75 14.48
C ALA A 34 -12.12 -3.69 14.34
N GLU A 35 -12.69 -3.81 13.13
CA GLU A 35 -13.84 -4.69 12.87
C GLU A 35 -13.50 -6.19 12.98
N LEU A 36 -12.26 -6.56 12.64
CA LEU A 36 -11.79 -7.94 12.75
C LEU A 36 -11.24 -8.29 14.14
N GLY A 37 -11.10 -7.31 15.04
CA GLY A 37 -10.51 -7.49 16.36
C GLY A 37 -9.01 -7.79 16.33
N GLU A 38 -8.32 -7.35 15.28
CA GLU A 38 -6.89 -7.60 15.05
C GLU A 38 -6.05 -6.36 15.38
N THR A 39 -4.79 -6.56 15.73
CA THR A 39 -3.88 -5.46 16.14
C THR A 39 -2.74 -5.21 15.16
N ARG A 40 -2.58 -6.06 14.14
CA ARG A 40 -1.49 -5.99 13.18
C ARG A 40 -1.88 -6.59 11.84
N THR A 41 -1.24 -6.09 10.79
CA THR A 41 -1.37 -6.61 9.42
C THR A 41 -0.07 -6.41 8.65
N VAL A 42 -0.02 -6.89 7.42
CA VAL A 42 1.14 -6.76 6.52
C VAL A 42 0.78 -5.85 5.35
N ILE A 43 1.71 -4.96 5.00
CA ILE A 43 1.64 -4.14 3.79
C ILE A 43 2.59 -4.74 2.74
N SER A 44 2.07 -5.06 1.56
CA SER A 44 2.86 -5.67 0.48
C SER A 44 2.33 -5.24 -0.90
N PRO A 45 2.80 -4.09 -1.42
CA PRO A 45 2.42 -3.61 -2.75
C PRO A 45 3.27 -4.24 -3.87
N ALA A 46 4.32 -4.99 -3.50
CA ALA A 46 5.30 -5.52 -4.44
C ALA A 46 4.63 -6.49 -5.43
N LEU A 47 4.96 -6.31 -6.71
CA LEU A 47 4.58 -7.20 -7.79
C LEU A 47 5.76 -7.27 -8.77
N PRO A 48 6.78 -8.12 -8.50
CA PRO A 48 8.05 -8.08 -9.22
C PRO A 48 7.93 -8.30 -10.73
N VAL A 49 6.98 -9.14 -11.17
CA VAL A 49 6.70 -9.35 -12.61
C VAL A 49 6.31 -8.05 -13.34
N ASN A 50 5.75 -7.07 -12.62
CA ASN A 50 5.42 -5.74 -13.14
C ASN A 50 6.43 -4.66 -12.70
N GLY A 51 7.62 -5.06 -12.26
CA GLY A 51 8.68 -4.15 -11.83
C GLY A 51 8.35 -3.36 -10.56
N ARG A 52 7.48 -3.85 -9.67
CA ARG A 52 7.26 -3.25 -8.35
C ARG A 52 7.97 -4.09 -7.29
N THR A 53 9.01 -3.55 -6.67
CA THR A 53 9.80 -4.24 -5.65
C THR A 53 9.92 -3.36 -4.41
N VAL A 54 10.03 -3.98 -3.24
CA VAL A 54 10.28 -3.28 -1.97
C VAL A 54 11.59 -3.79 -1.40
N TYR A 55 12.49 -2.89 -1.03
CA TYR A 55 13.75 -3.22 -0.38
C TYR A 55 14.01 -2.26 0.77
N GLN A 56 14.20 -2.79 1.98
CA GLN A 56 14.44 -2.01 3.20
C GLN A 56 13.39 -0.89 3.42
N GLY A 57 12.11 -1.16 3.12
CA GLY A 57 11.02 -0.19 3.24
C GLY A 57 10.91 0.82 2.10
N TYR A 58 11.81 0.81 1.12
CA TYR A 58 11.73 1.64 -0.10
C TYR A 58 10.98 0.91 -1.21
N LEU A 59 9.99 1.57 -1.81
CA LEU A 59 9.26 1.07 -2.99
C LEU A 59 9.94 1.55 -4.28
N PHE A 60 10.18 0.59 -5.18
CA PHE A 60 10.77 0.82 -6.51
C PHE A 60 9.74 0.58 -7.62
N VAL A 61 9.85 1.38 -8.67
CA VAL A 61 9.13 1.22 -9.94
C VAL A 61 10.17 1.05 -11.05
N GLY A 62 10.36 -0.19 -11.49
CA GLY A 62 11.49 -0.58 -12.32
C GLY A 62 12.79 -0.42 -11.54
N GLU A 63 13.72 0.37 -12.10
CA GLU A 63 15.03 0.66 -11.49
C GLU A 63 15.03 1.94 -10.64
N GLN A 64 13.91 2.67 -10.60
CA GLN A 64 13.80 3.97 -9.93
C GLN A 64 13.04 3.86 -8.61
N LEU A 65 13.37 4.74 -7.66
CA LEU A 65 12.52 4.95 -6.49
C LEU A 65 11.13 5.46 -6.91
N LEU A 66 10.10 5.16 -6.12
CA LEU A 66 8.73 5.59 -6.38
C LEU A 66 8.63 7.11 -6.69
N ASN A 67 9.29 7.93 -5.89
CA ASN A 67 9.29 9.39 -5.99
C ASN A 67 10.23 9.98 -7.06
N GLU A 68 11.00 9.12 -7.74
CA GLU A 68 11.81 9.44 -8.90
C GLU A 68 11.19 8.90 -10.20
N SER A 69 10.14 8.08 -10.08
CA SER A 69 9.37 7.56 -11.20
C SER A 69 8.31 8.56 -11.68
N GLY A 70 7.56 8.18 -12.72
CA GLY A 70 6.39 8.94 -13.16
C GLY A 70 5.33 9.18 -12.08
N MET A 71 5.30 8.36 -11.02
CA MET A 71 4.36 8.52 -9.89
C MET A 71 4.54 9.83 -9.12
N ARG A 72 5.72 10.46 -9.19
CA ARG A 72 5.97 11.79 -8.60
C ARG A 72 4.96 12.84 -9.07
N HIS A 73 4.54 12.75 -10.34
CA HIS A 73 3.63 13.71 -10.97
C HIS A 73 2.26 13.08 -11.23
N HIS A 74 1.89 12.01 -10.51
CA HIS A 74 0.58 11.38 -10.67
C HIS A 74 -0.53 12.42 -10.43
N PRO A 75 -1.54 12.54 -11.30
CA PRO A 75 -2.46 13.69 -11.30
C PRO A 75 -3.39 13.76 -10.07
N VAL A 76 -3.55 12.66 -9.32
CA VAL A 76 -4.46 12.57 -8.17
C VAL A 76 -3.72 12.27 -6.87
N THR A 77 -2.68 11.45 -6.94
CA THR A 77 -1.92 10.94 -5.79
C THR A 77 -0.43 11.02 -6.10
N PRO A 78 0.13 12.24 -6.22
CA PRO A 78 1.56 12.41 -6.46
C PRO A 78 2.36 11.80 -5.31
N MET A 79 3.33 10.96 -5.65
CA MET A 79 4.13 10.21 -4.68
C MET A 79 5.49 10.88 -4.52
N GLU A 80 5.67 11.69 -3.47
CA GLU A 80 6.90 12.47 -3.24
C GLU A 80 7.94 11.77 -2.35
N ASP A 81 7.53 10.70 -1.66
CA ASP A 81 8.37 9.84 -0.84
C ASP A 81 8.25 8.38 -1.32
N ALA A 82 9.35 7.65 -1.26
CA ALA A 82 9.44 6.23 -1.60
C ALA A 82 9.61 5.33 -0.38
N HIS A 83 9.89 5.90 0.80
CA HIS A 83 10.14 5.16 2.04
C HIS A 83 8.90 5.12 2.92
N TRP A 84 8.67 3.99 3.56
CA TRP A 84 7.72 3.92 4.66
C TRP A 84 8.41 4.28 5.97
N ALA A 85 7.93 5.32 6.64
CA ALA A 85 8.24 5.51 8.05
C ALA A 85 7.68 4.30 8.82
N ALA A 86 8.57 3.51 9.42
CA ALA A 86 8.20 2.54 10.45
C ALA A 86 7.77 3.26 11.73
#